data_AF-G7J2L3-F1
#
_entry.id   AF-G7J2L3-F1
#
_cell.length_a   1.000
_cell.length_b   1.000
_cell.length_c   1.000
_cell.angle_alpha   90.00
_cell.angle_beta   90.00
_cell.angle_gamma   90.00
#
_symmetry.space_group_name_H-M   'P 1'
#
loop_
_entity.id
_entity.type
_entity.pdbx_description
1 polymer ?
#
loop_
_entity_poly.entity_id
_entity_poly.type
_entity_poly.pdbx_seq_one_letter_code
_entity_poly.pdbx_strand_id
1 'polypeptide(L)'
;MDATTSGTPTIQYHNITDQTITAIVVATPLPTFQRQQRQCLGNSTPGEFPLSASPSIVLHVLTSCNLDPQDLAKLEATCSFFRQPANFAPDFALSLAELAAFDMCMKRAIFKPMTTEERQDLKQRCGGSWKLVLRYLLAGEACCRREKSQAIAGPGHSIAVTSKGDVYSFGSNSSGQLGHGTTEEEWRPKPIRTLQGIRIIQAAAGAGRTMLITDSGQVYAFGKDSFGEAEYGGQGSKTVIAPRLVESLKNIFVVQAAIGNFFTAVLSREGRVYTFSWGSDGKLGHHTDSNDMEPHPLLGALEDIPVVQIAAGYCYLLCLACQPSGMSVYSVGCGLGGKLGHGTRTDEKFPRLIEQFQTLNLQPMVISAGAWHAAVVGRDGRVCTWGWGRYGCLGHGNEECEAAPKVVDALTNVKAVHVATGDYTTFVVAEDGDVYSFGCGESASLGHNAVIDAEGNRHANVLNPELVTSLKQINERVVQISLTNSIYWNAHTFALTESGKLYAFGAGDKGQLGIELVANQTERVNPEQVDIDLG
;
A
#
# COMPACT_ATOMS: atom_id res chain seq x y z
N MET A 1 -12.57 -29.15 -62.81
CA MET A 1 -13.94 -28.61 -62.79
C MET A 1 -14.09 -27.58 -61.68
N ASP A 2 -13.74 -26.30 -61.79
CA ASP A 2 -12.70 -25.54 -62.54
C ASP A 2 -12.61 -24.16 -61.84
N ALA A 3 -11.42 -23.56 -61.55
CA ALA A 3 -10.67 -22.63 -62.41
C ALA A 3 -11.55 -21.54 -63.09
N THR A 4 -11.33 -20.22 -62.98
CA THR A 4 -10.37 -19.32 -62.26
C THR A 4 -11.12 -18.01 -61.87
N THR A 5 -10.61 -16.88 -61.32
CA THR A 5 -9.29 -16.23 -60.98
C THR A 5 -9.63 -15.16 -59.90
N SER A 6 -8.84 -14.22 -59.32
CA SER A 6 -7.43 -13.72 -59.24
C SER A 6 -7.41 -12.67 -58.09
N GLY A 7 -6.32 -12.18 -57.50
CA GLY A 7 -4.87 -12.40 -57.65
C GLY A 7 -4.08 -11.53 -56.64
N THR A 8 -2.77 -11.73 -56.51
CA THR A 8 -1.89 -11.07 -55.51
C THR A 8 -0.96 -10.00 -56.12
N PRO A 9 -0.30 -9.19 -55.27
CA PRO A 9 1.13 -8.92 -55.46
C PRO A 9 1.99 -9.45 -54.29
N THR A 10 3.19 -9.92 -54.63
CA THR A 10 4.16 -10.56 -53.72
C THR A 10 5.34 -9.65 -53.38
N ILE A 11 5.99 -9.89 -52.24
CA ILE A 11 7.45 -9.67 -52.08
C ILE A 11 8.08 -11.00 -51.63
N GLN A 12 9.27 -11.31 -52.16
CA GLN A 12 9.93 -12.61 -52.03
C GLN A 12 10.99 -12.61 -50.92
N TYR A 13 11.13 -13.74 -50.22
CA TYR A 13 12.38 -14.10 -49.54
C TYR A 13 13.20 -15.01 -50.46
N HIS A 14 14.46 -14.67 -50.70
CA HIS A 14 15.38 -15.53 -51.45
C HIS A 14 15.96 -16.62 -50.55
N ASN A 15 15.67 -17.88 -50.87
CA ASN A 15 16.43 -19.02 -50.35
C ASN A 15 17.84 -19.03 -50.95
N ILE A 16 18.85 -19.32 -50.12
CA ILE A 16 20.20 -19.69 -50.59
C ILE A 16 20.25 -21.22 -50.62
N THR A 17 20.79 -21.78 -51.71
CA THR A 17 20.82 -23.23 -51.98
C THR A 17 22.00 -23.94 -51.31
N ASP A 18 21.77 -25.16 -50.83
CA ASP A 18 22.84 -26.08 -50.42
C ASP A 18 23.83 -26.37 -51.56
N GLN A 19 25.12 -26.45 -51.23
CA GLN A 19 26.15 -27.13 -52.03
C GLN A 19 27.09 -27.95 -51.12
N THR A 20 27.80 -28.90 -51.74
CA THR A 20 28.16 -30.17 -51.10
C THR A 20 29.50 -30.20 -50.36
N ILE A 21 29.55 -31.10 -49.37
CA ILE A 21 30.69 -31.40 -48.50
C ILE A 21 31.92 -31.88 -49.28
N THR A 22 33.11 -31.40 -48.89
CA THR A 22 34.36 -32.16 -48.96
C THR A 22 35.16 -31.91 -47.67
N ALA A 23 35.82 -32.94 -47.13
CA ALA A 23 36.35 -32.92 -45.77
C ALA A 23 37.88 -33.07 -45.71
N ILE A 24 38.54 -32.24 -44.89
CA ILE A 24 39.87 -32.49 -44.31
C ILE A 24 39.80 -32.07 -42.84
N VAL A 25 40.34 -32.89 -41.93
CA VAL A 25 40.27 -32.68 -40.48
C VAL A 25 41.60 -32.13 -39.95
N VAL A 26 41.57 -30.93 -39.36
CA VAL A 26 42.59 -30.44 -38.41
C VAL A 26 41.86 -29.69 -37.29
N ALA A 27 42.26 -29.91 -36.03
CA ALA A 27 41.58 -29.32 -34.87
C ALA A 27 41.96 -27.84 -34.63
N THR A 28 41.00 -27.04 -34.19
CA THR A 28 41.19 -25.66 -33.71
C THR A 28 40.43 -25.43 -32.40
N PRO A 29 40.88 -24.55 -31.49
CA PRO A 29 40.19 -24.28 -30.23
C PRO A 29 38.88 -23.52 -30.42
N LEU A 30 37.97 -23.65 -29.44
CA LEU A 30 36.79 -22.77 -29.32
C LEU A 30 37.24 -21.30 -29.23
N PRO A 31 36.69 -20.38 -30.03
CA PRO A 31 37.03 -18.97 -29.95
C PRO A 31 36.53 -18.38 -28.63
N THR A 32 37.44 -17.81 -27.85
CA THR A 32 37.09 -17.03 -26.65
C THR A 32 36.28 -15.80 -27.06
N PHE A 33 35.11 -15.60 -26.44
CA PHE A 33 34.30 -14.41 -26.64
C PHE A 33 35.06 -13.16 -26.15
N GLN A 34 35.76 -12.47 -27.06
CA GLN A 34 36.31 -11.16 -26.78
C GLN A 34 35.15 -10.17 -26.60
N ARG A 35 34.87 -9.84 -25.34
CA ARG A 35 33.92 -8.79 -24.95
C ARG A 35 34.44 -7.43 -25.44
N GLN A 36 34.05 -7.01 -26.64
CA GLN A 36 34.40 -5.70 -27.18
C GLN A 36 33.95 -4.59 -26.23
N GLN A 37 34.90 -3.97 -25.53
CA GLN A 37 34.67 -2.67 -24.91
C GLN A 37 34.56 -1.63 -26.02
N ARG A 38 33.32 -1.25 -26.39
CA ARG A 38 33.10 -0.02 -27.15
C ARG A 38 33.45 1.17 -26.25
N GLN A 39 34.68 1.64 -26.34
CA GLN A 39 35.11 2.87 -25.66
C GLN A 39 34.50 4.07 -26.39
N CYS A 40 33.58 4.77 -25.73
CA CYS A 40 32.97 5.99 -26.26
C CYS A 40 33.93 7.18 -26.18
N LEU A 41 34.97 7.17 -27.02
CA LEU A 41 35.88 8.29 -27.26
C LEU A 41 35.61 8.81 -28.68
N GLY A 42 34.85 9.91 -28.78
CA GLY A 42 34.34 10.40 -30.05
C GLY A 42 35.38 11.14 -30.88
N ASN A 43 35.45 10.81 -32.16
CA ASN A 43 36.09 11.61 -33.21
C ASN A 43 35.38 11.35 -34.56
N SER A 44 34.53 12.29 -34.96
CA SER A 44 34.02 12.54 -36.32
C SER A 44 33.27 11.44 -37.12
N THR A 45 32.05 11.75 -37.57
CA THR A 45 31.66 11.74 -39.00
C THR A 45 30.30 12.42 -39.19
N PRO A 46 30.02 13.10 -40.33
CA PRO A 46 28.71 13.68 -40.60
C PRO A 46 27.72 12.58 -41.02
N GLY A 47 26.80 12.22 -40.14
CA GLY A 47 25.79 11.17 -40.38
C GLY A 47 25.49 10.33 -39.14
N GLU A 48 26.41 10.25 -38.19
CA GLU A 48 26.10 9.76 -36.84
C GLU A 48 25.26 10.80 -36.08
N PHE A 49 24.36 10.32 -35.23
CA PHE A 49 23.78 11.09 -34.13
C PHE A 49 24.49 10.66 -32.83
N PRO A 50 25.51 11.38 -32.35
CA PRO A 50 26.10 11.08 -31.05
C PRO A 50 25.08 11.43 -29.97
N LEU A 51 24.75 10.49 -29.09
CA LEU A 51 23.95 10.79 -27.89
C LEU A 51 24.62 11.87 -27.01
N SER A 52 25.95 12.01 -27.12
CA SER A 52 26.73 13.09 -26.50
C SER A 52 26.59 14.47 -27.18
N ALA A 53 26.06 14.57 -28.40
CA ALA A 53 25.90 15.85 -29.09
C ALA A 53 24.65 16.64 -28.62
N SER A 54 23.70 15.97 -27.96
CA SER A 54 22.56 16.64 -27.33
C SER A 54 22.13 15.91 -26.04
N PRO A 55 22.80 16.19 -24.90
CA PRO A 55 22.46 15.61 -23.61
C PRO A 55 21.00 15.81 -23.17
N SER A 56 20.33 16.87 -23.65
CA SER A 56 18.91 17.12 -23.38
C SER A 56 17.97 16.16 -24.10
N ILE A 57 18.31 15.68 -25.30
CA ILE A 57 17.56 14.59 -25.97
C ILE A 57 17.70 13.30 -25.17
N VAL A 58 18.90 13.00 -24.67
CA VAL A 58 19.10 11.80 -23.84
C VAL A 58 18.36 11.91 -22.51
N LEU A 59 18.38 13.07 -21.85
CA LEU A 59 17.57 13.33 -20.66
C LEU A 59 16.09 13.07 -20.96
N HIS A 60 15.55 13.62 -22.04
CA HIS A 60 14.15 13.40 -22.42
C HIS A 60 13.83 11.92 -22.64
N VAL A 61 14.73 11.13 -23.24
CA VAL A 61 14.55 9.67 -23.37
C VAL A 61 14.53 9.00 -21.99
N LEU A 62 15.54 9.24 -21.15
CA LEU A 62 15.64 8.63 -19.81
C LEU A 62 14.40 8.92 -18.95
N THR A 63 13.85 10.13 -19.04
CA THR A 63 12.74 10.59 -18.19
C THR A 63 11.35 10.46 -18.80
N SER A 64 11.26 9.97 -20.04
CA SER A 64 9.99 9.59 -20.70
C SER A 64 9.82 8.08 -20.80
N CYS A 65 10.91 7.30 -20.77
CA CYS A 65 10.88 5.84 -20.68
C CYS A 65 10.55 5.29 -19.28
N ASN A 66 10.33 6.17 -18.27
CA ASN A 66 9.99 5.80 -16.89
C ASN A 66 10.91 4.73 -16.28
N LEU A 67 12.22 4.88 -16.47
CA LEU A 67 13.22 3.93 -15.98
C LEU A 67 13.22 3.81 -14.45
N ASP A 68 13.39 2.59 -13.94
CA ASP A 68 13.55 2.37 -12.50
C ASP A 68 14.84 3.05 -11.99
N PRO A 69 14.86 3.62 -10.78
CA PRO A 69 16.07 4.16 -10.15
C PRO A 69 17.29 3.23 -10.17
N GLN A 70 17.06 1.91 -10.06
CA GLN A 70 18.09 0.89 -10.15
C GLN A 70 18.63 0.74 -11.59
N ASP A 71 17.82 1.00 -12.62
CA ASP A 71 18.26 1.01 -14.02
C ASP A 71 19.03 2.28 -14.37
N LEU A 72 18.61 3.45 -13.85
CA LEU A 72 19.43 4.67 -13.89
C LEU A 72 20.79 4.45 -13.19
N ALA A 73 20.80 3.77 -12.04
CA ALA A 73 22.03 3.39 -11.36
C ALA A 73 22.87 2.36 -12.15
N LYS A 74 22.26 1.39 -12.84
CA LYS A 74 22.96 0.45 -13.73
C LYS A 74 23.60 1.19 -14.91
N LEU A 75 22.87 2.08 -15.59
CA LEU A 75 23.38 2.86 -16.73
C LEU A 75 24.61 3.68 -16.35
N GLU A 76 24.55 4.39 -15.23
CA GLU A 76 25.67 5.11 -14.64
C GLU A 76 26.82 4.16 -14.24
N ALA A 77 26.52 3.03 -13.60
CA ALA A 77 27.53 2.04 -13.21
C ALA A 77 28.22 1.38 -14.43
N THR A 78 27.54 1.19 -15.56
CA THR A 78 28.08 0.46 -16.72
C THR A 78 28.66 1.34 -17.82
N CYS A 79 28.30 2.62 -17.93
CA CYS A 79 28.77 3.51 -18.99
C CYS A 79 29.19 4.88 -18.45
N SER A 80 30.42 5.29 -18.76
CA SER A 80 31.01 6.55 -18.30
C SER A 80 30.23 7.79 -18.76
N PHE A 81 29.54 7.73 -19.90
CA PHE A 81 28.74 8.84 -20.42
C PHE A 81 27.66 9.31 -19.43
N PHE A 82 26.94 8.38 -18.78
CA PHE A 82 25.90 8.74 -17.81
C PHE A 82 26.45 9.19 -16.45
N ARG A 83 27.75 8.99 -16.19
CA ARG A 83 28.46 9.47 -14.98
C ARG A 83 28.97 10.90 -15.10
N GLN A 84 29.25 11.37 -16.32
CA GLN A 84 29.78 12.71 -16.50
C GLN A 84 28.75 13.77 -16.11
N PRO A 85 29.18 14.94 -15.60
CA PRO A 85 28.28 16.05 -15.35
C PRO A 85 27.48 16.38 -16.61
N ALA A 86 26.19 16.65 -16.44
CA ALA A 86 25.29 16.97 -17.53
C ALA A 86 25.71 18.26 -18.26
N ASN A 87 26.31 19.21 -17.54
CA ASN A 87 26.74 20.52 -18.04
C ASN A 87 25.60 21.38 -18.64
N PHE A 88 24.35 21.18 -18.20
CA PHE A 88 23.23 22.08 -18.46
C PHE A 88 22.30 22.20 -17.24
N ALA A 89 21.41 23.19 -17.26
CA ALA A 89 20.48 23.52 -16.17
C ALA A 89 19.41 22.41 -15.95
N PRO A 90 18.81 22.29 -14.74
CA PRO A 90 18.94 23.16 -13.56
C PRO A 90 20.26 23.03 -12.78
N ASP A 91 20.96 21.89 -12.84
CA ASP A 91 22.21 21.67 -12.10
C ASP A 91 23.27 21.06 -13.02
N PHE A 92 24.30 21.85 -13.29
CA PHE A 92 25.39 21.53 -14.22
C PHE A 92 26.33 20.44 -13.68
N ALA A 93 26.36 20.22 -12.36
CA ALA A 93 27.27 19.30 -11.69
C ALA A 93 26.70 17.89 -11.52
N LEU A 94 25.38 17.71 -11.60
CA LEU A 94 24.75 16.39 -11.54
C LEU A 94 25.16 15.53 -12.74
N SER A 95 25.32 14.23 -12.52
CA SER A 95 25.42 13.25 -13.60
C SER A 95 24.11 13.20 -14.39
N LEU A 96 24.16 12.77 -15.65
CA LEU A 96 22.96 12.67 -16.49
C LEU A 96 21.90 11.71 -15.90
N ALA A 97 22.33 10.69 -15.15
CA ALA A 97 21.44 9.78 -14.43
C ALA A 97 20.81 10.41 -13.16
N GLU A 98 21.55 11.20 -12.39
CA GLU A 98 21.00 11.98 -11.27
C GLU A 98 20.02 13.07 -11.76
N LEU A 99 20.34 13.74 -12.87
CA LEU A 99 19.49 14.77 -13.47
C LEU A 99 18.18 14.18 -14.03
N ALA A 100 18.26 12.99 -14.63
CA ALA A 100 17.07 12.24 -15.04
C ALA A 100 16.19 11.88 -13.84
N ALA A 101 16.78 11.37 -12.76
CA ALA A 101 16.01 11.08 -11.55
C ALA A 101 15.36 12.35 -10.96
N PHE A 102 16.06 13.49 -10.96
CA PHE A 102 15.52 14.76 -10.48
C PHE A 102 14.32 15.27 -11.31
N ASP A 103 14.39 15.21 -12.64
CA ASP A 103 13.25 15.55 -13.52
C ASP A 103 12.05 14.61 -13.30
N MET A 104 12.30 13.32 -13.09
CA MET A 104 11.25 12.35 -12.73
C MET A 104 10.66 12.58 -11.33
N CYS A 105 11.41 13.15 -10.38
CA CYS A 105 10.85 13.65 -9.12
C CYS A 105 10.01 14.92 -9.35
N MET A 106 10.50 15.88 -10.13
CA MET A 106 9.82 17.17 -10.41
C MET A 106 8.47 17.02 -11.14
N LYS A 107 8.24 15.89 -11.81
CA LYS A 107 6.95 15.52 -12.42
C LYS A 107 5.87 15.12 -11.41
N ARG A 108 6.21 14.83 -10.14
CA ARG A 108 5.31 14.22 -9.14
C ARG A 108 4.61 15.23 -8.25
N ALA A 109 3.31 15.02 -7.99
CA ALA A 109 2.45 15.97 -7.29
C ALA A 109 2.98 16.38 -5.90
N ILE A 110 3.49 15.44 -5.11
CA ILE A 110 4.00 15.71 -3.74
C ILE A 110 5.39 16.37 -3.69
N PHE A 111 6.22 16.22 -4.74
CA PHE A 111 7.60 16.73 -4.77
C PHE A 111 7.73 18.06 -5.52
N LYS A 112 6.92 18.27 -6.55
CA LYS A 112 6.85 19.50 -7.33
C LYS A 112 6.68 20.78 -6.49
N PRO A 113 5.79 20.85 -5.47
CA PRO A 113 5.60 22.06 -4.66
C PRO A 113 6.64 22.25 -3.54
N MET A 114 7.56 21.30 -3.32
CA MET A 114 8.58 21.42 -2.27
C MET A 114 9.54 22.60 -2.53
N THR A 115 10.06 23.25 -1.49
CA THR A 115 11.13 24.26 -1.64
C THR A 115 12.47 23.62 -2.01
N THR A 116 13.47 24.42 -2.36
CA THR A 116 14.83 23.90 -2.63
C THR A 116 15.40 23.22 -1.38
N GLU A 117 15.18 23.79 -0.21
CA GLU A 117 15.66 23.33 1.09
C GLU A 117 14.99 21.99 1.47
N GLU A 118 13.66 21.90 1.34
CA GLU A 118 12.89 20.68 1.59
C GLU A 118 13.32 19.53 0.67
N ARG A 119 13.57 19.82 -0.62
CA ARG A 119 14.08 18.81 -1.57
C ARG A 119 15.48 18.33 -1.20
N GLN A 120 16.32 19.17 -0.59
CA GLN A 120 17.65 18.77 -0.11
C GLN A 120 17.58 17.98 1.21
N ASP A 121 16.70 18.31 2.17
CA ASP A 121 16.44 17.48 3.36
C ASP A 121 16.03 16.06 2.95
N LEU A 122 15.05 15.96 2.05
CA LEU A 122 14.60 14.68 1.51
C LEU A 122 15.72 13.95 0.74
N LYS A 123 16.57 14.67 -0.02
CA LYS A 123 17.75 14.09 -0.66
C LYS A 123 18.73 13.50 0.35
N GLN A 124 19.05 14.20 1.43
CA GLN A 124 19.95 13.68 2.47
C GLN A 124 19.36 12.46 3.17
N ARG A 125 18.10 12.53 3.62
CA ARG A 125 17.41 11.41 4.30
C ARG A 125 17.21 10.19 3.39
N CYS A 126 17.13 10.37 2.06
CA CYS A 126 17.17 9.26 1.11
C CYS A 126 18.59 8.69 0.83
N GLY A 127 19.65 9.23 1.43
CA GLY A 127 21.04 8.78 1.22
C GLY A 127 21.81 9.56 0.14
N GLY A 128 21.49 10.83 -0.09
CA GLY A 128 22.29 11.76 -0.88
C GLY A 128 22.14 11.68 -2.41
N SER A 129 21.16 10.94 -2.94
CA SER A 129 20.98 10.70 -4.39
C SER A 129 19.54 10.94 -4.84
N TRP A 130 19.36 11.63 -5.98
CA TRP A 130 18.04 11.84 -6.58
C TRP A 130 17.40 10.53 -7.07
N LYS A 131 18.18 9.53 -7.46
CA LYS A 131 17.66 8.17 -7.75
C LYS A 131 17.02 7.56 -6.50
N LEU A 132 17.60 7.77 -5.32
CA LEU A 132 17.04 7.26 -4.07
C LEU A 132 15.79 8.04 -3.63
N VAL A 133 15.73 9.35 -3.89
CA VAL A 133 14.48 10.13 -3.76
C VAL A 133 13.40 9.63 -4.71
N LEU A 134 13.72 9.39 -5.98
CA LEU A 134 12.78 8.85 -6.96
C LEU A 134 12.24 7.48 -6.54
N ARG A 135 13.11 6.62 -5.98
CA ARG A 135 12.73 5.32 -5.42
C ARG A 135 11.80 5.44 -4.22
N TYR A 136 12.06 6.38 -3.31
CA TYR A 136 11.19 6.70 -2.18
C TYR A 136 9.79 7.13 -2.66
N LEU A 137 9.72 8.06 -3.62
CA LEU A 137 8.45 8.55 -4.17
C LEU A 137 7.66 7.43 -4.87
N LEU A 138 8.31 6.65 -5.73
CA LEU A 138 7.71 5.48 -6.41
C LEU A 138 7.16 4.44 -5.42
N ALA A 139 7.89 4.16 -4.34
CA ALA A 139 7.43 3.25 -3.30
C ALA A 139 6.20 3.79 -2.55
N GLY A 140 6.18 5.08 -2.20
CA GLY A 140 5.01 5.73 -1.60
C GLY A 140 3.78 5.78 -2.51
N GLU A 141 3.97 5.99 -3.81
CA GLU A 141 2.92 5.93 -4.84
C GLU A 141 2.30 4.52 -4.93
N ALA A 142 3.15 3.48 -4.95
CA ALA A 142 2.70 2.08 -4.98
C ALA A 142 1.95 1.66 -3.70
N CYS A 143 2.45 2.04 -2.52
CA CYS A 143 1.88 1.62 -1.24
C CYS A 143 0.55 2.32 -0.91
N CYS A 144 0.41 3.61 -1.24
CA CYS A 144 -0.70 4.43 -0.76
C CYS A 144 -1.75 4.78 -1.82
N ARG A 145 -1.53 4.48 -3.12
CA ARG A 145 -2.49 4.71 -4.23
C ARG A 145 -3.18 6.08 -4.21
N ARG A 146 -2.44 7.14 -3.87
CA ARG A 146 -2.95 8.49 -3.50
C ARG A 146 -3.70 9.23 -4.62
N GLU A 147 -3.70 8.70 -5.84
CA GLU A 147 -4.40 9.26 -7.01
C GLU A 147 -5.51 8.33 -7.55
N LYS A 148 -5.77 7.21 -6.85
CA LYS A 148 -6.85 6.27 -7.17
C LYS A 148 -7.89 6.24 -6.05
N SER A 149 -9.10 5.85 -6.43
CA SER A 149 -10.26 5.70 -5.56
C SER A 149 -10.00 4.68 -4.45
N GLN A 150 -10.67 4.86 -3.30
CA GLN A 150 -10.48 4.05 -2.09
C GLN A 150 -11.83 3.76 -1.44
N ALA A 151 -11.92 2.62 -0.76
CA ALA A 151 -12.98 2.31 0.17
C ALA A 151 -12.38 1.75 1.47
N ILE A 152 -12.87 2.24 2.61
CA ILE A 152 -12.39 1.92 3.95
C ILE A 152 -13.53 1.32 4.75
N ALA A 153 -13.39 0.04 5.12
CA ALA A 153 -14.28 -0.65 6.03
C ALA A 153 -13.89 -0.32 7.48
N GLY A 154 -14.53 0.69 8.07
CA GLY A 154 -14.32 1.07 9.46
C GLY A 154 -15.07 0.16 10.44
N PRO A 155 -14.94 0.44 11.75
CA PRO A 155 -15.79 -0.19 12.77
C PRO A 155 -17.18 0.43 12.71
N GLY A 156 -18.17 -0.36 12.29
CA GLY A 156 -19.59 0.05 12.20
C GLY A 156 -19.94 1.08 11.12
N HIS A 157 -18.98 1.61 10.38
CA HIS A 157 -19.18 2.66 9.37
C HIS A 157 -18.12 2.62 8.28
N SER A 158 -18.37 3.34 7.19
CA SER A 158 -17.65 3.17 5.92
C SER A 158 -17.42 4.50 5.22
N ILE A 159 -16.24 4.63 4.61
CA ILE A 159 -15.83 5.82 3.86
C ILE A 159 -15.36 5.40 2.47
N ALA A 160 -15.87 6.05 1.43
CA ALA A 160 -15.43 5.87 0.05
C ALA A 160 -14.96 7.21 -0.55
N VAL A 161 -13.84 7.18 -1.27
CA VAL A 161 -13.17 8.35 -1.88
C VAL A 161 -13.05 8.10 -3.39
N THR A 162 -13.53 9.02 -4.22
CA THR A 162 -13.48 8.91 -5.69
C THR A 162 -12.11 9.28 -6.27
N SER A 163 -11.87 8.99 -7.55
CA SER A 163 -10.65 9.45 -8.27
C SER A 163 -10.50 10.98 -8.25
N LYS A 164 -11.64 11.68 -8.16
CA LYS A 164 -11.79 13.15 -8.12
C LYS A 164 -11.52 13.72 -6.72
N GLY A 165 -11.59 12.88 -5.68
CA GLY A 165 -11.39 13.23 -4.28
C GLY A 165 -12.67 13.63 -3.54
N ASP A 166 -13.83 13.40 -4.14
CA ASP A 166 -15.13 13.49 -3.45
C ASP A 166 -15.27 12.34 -2.46
N VAL A 167 -15.92 12.59 -1.32
CA VAL A 167 -16.07 11.60 -0.23
C VAL A 167 -17.53 11.28 0.03
N TYR A 168 -17.82 9.98 0.09
CA TYR A 168 -19.08 9.41 0.55
C TYR A 168 -18.87 8.70 1.89
N SER A 169 -19.83 8.82 2.79
CA SER A 169 -19.85 8.11 4.06
C SER A 169 -21.22 7.44 4.29
N PHE A 170 -21.21 6.33 5.01
CA PHE A 170 -22.40 5.52 5.31
C PHE A 170 -22.14 4.58 6.50
N GLY A 171 -23.20 4.05 7.11
CA GLY A 171 -23.16 3.19 8.29
C GLY A 171 -23.62 3.88 9.58
N SER A 172 -23.09 3.43 10.72
CA SER A 172 -23.37 4.00 12.04
C SER A 172 -22.80 5.42 12.16
N ASN A 173 -23.54 6.29 12.85
CA ASN A 173 -23.21 7.72 13.01
C ASN A 173 -23.42 8.24 14.45
N SER A 174 -23.57 7.35 15.44
CA SER A 174 -23.88 7.71 16.83
C SER A 174 -22.89 8.69 17.49
N SER A 175 -21.67 8.79 16.96
CA SER A 175 -20.61 9.71 17.39
C SER A 175 -20.34 10.86 16.40
N GLY A 176 -21.12 10.99 15.32
CA GLY A 176 -20.89 11.94 14.23
C GLY A 176 -19.85 11.50 13.19
N GLN A 177 -19.47 10.21 13.19
CA GLN A 177 -18.38 9.68 12.37
C GLN A 177 -18.62 9.67 10.85
N LEU A 178 -19.82 10.00 10.38
CA LEU A 178 -20.11 10.21 8.95
C LEU A 178 -19.92 11.67 8.50
N GLY A 179 -19.87 12.64 9.41
CA GLY A 179 -19.53 14.03 9.10
C GLY A 179 -20.64 14.85 8.44
N HIS A 180 -21.91 14.43 8.51
CA HIS A 180 -23.03 15.09 7.84
C HIS A 180 -23.66 16.28 8.59
N GLY A 181 -23.15 16.65 9.76
CA GLY A 181 -23.81 17.60 10.66
C GLY A 181 -24.98 16.99 11.45
N THR A 182 -25.04 15.65 11.52
CA THR A 182 -26.06 14.85 12.21
C THR A 182 -25.42 13.65 12.89
N THR A 183 -26.17 12.97 13.76
CA THR A 183 -25.81 11.68 14.39
C THR A 183 -26.65 10.50 13.87
N GLU A 184 -27.46 10.73 12.84
CA GLU A 184 -28.34 9.72 12.23
C GLU A 184 -27.56 8.74 11.34
N GLU A 185 -27.90 7.44 11.40
CA GLU A 185 -27.25 6.38 10.61
C GLU A 185 -27.69 6.45 9.14
N GLU A 186 -26.77 6.21 8.20
CA GLU A 186 -27.04 6.34 6.75
C GLU A 186 -26.85 5.00 6.05
N TRP A 187 -27.94 4.41 5.57
CA TRP A 187 -27.95 3.05 5.01
C TRP A 187 -27.50 2.97 3.54
N ARG A 188 -27.23 4.11 2.91
CA ARG A 188 -26.79 4.24 1.52
C ARG A 188 -25.69 5.31 1.43
N PRO A 189 -24.73 5.21 0.50
CA PRO A 189 -23.61 6.13 0.39
C PRO A 189 -24.04 7.59 0.20
N LYS A 190 -23.60 8.47 1.11
CA LYS A 190 -24.03 9.88 1.12
C LYS A 190 -22.82 10.81 1.00
N PRO A 191 -22.82 11.75 0.03
CA PRO A 191 -21.69 12.64 -0.19
C PRO A 191 -21.55 13.67 0.94
N ILE A 192 -20.34 13.83 1.46
CA ILE A 192 -20.01 14.81 2.51
C ILE A 192 -19.88 16.21 1.88
N ARG A 193 -21.03 16.85 1.62
CA ARG A 193 -21.12 18.13 0.88
C ARG A 193 -20.30 19.29 1.47
N THR A 194 -19.96 19.24 2.76
CA THR A 194 -19.09 20.22 3.43
C THR A 194 -17.63 20.17 2.97
N LEU A 195 -17.22 19.13 2.24
CA LEU A 195 -15.89 18.98 1.63
C LEU A 195 -15.89 19.32 0.12
N GLN A 196 -16.99 19.81 -0.44
CA GLN A 196 -17.08 20.08 -1.87
C GLN A 196 -15.99 21.07 -2.34
N GLY A 197 -15.15 20.64 -3.29
CA GLY A 197 -14.00 21.41 -3.79
C GLY A 197 -12.69 21.16 -3.03
N ILE A 198 -12.69 20.33 -1.99
CA ILE A 198 -11.49 19.86 -1.29
C ILE A 198 -11.18 18.44 -1.78
N ARG A 199 -10.06 18.27 -2.51
CA ARG A 199 -9.66 16.96 -3.07
C ARG A 199 -9.06 16.08 -1.99
N ILE A 200 -9.79 15.06 -1.56
CA ILE A 200 -9.31 14.04 -0.61
C ILE A 200 -8.50 12.96 -1.36
N ILE A 201 -7.38 12.53 -0.77
CA ILE A 201 -6.45 11.51 -1.32
C ILE A 201 -6.28 10.28 -0.44
N GLN A 202 -6.71 10.33 0.82
CA GLN A 202 -6.73 9.17 1.71
C GLN A 202 -7.77 9.34 2.82
N ALA A 203 -8.35 8.22 3.24
CA ALA A 203 -9.23 8.13 4.41
C ALA A 203 -8.73 7.07 5.40
N ALA A 204 -8.93 7.31 6.69
CA ALA A 204 -8.69 6.36 7.77
C ALA A 204 -9.89 6.37 8.72
N ALA A 205 -10.35 5.19 9.12
CA ALA A 205 -11.49 5.01 10.02
C ALA A 205 -11.07 4.21 11.27
N GLY A 206 -11.65 4.57 12.41
CA GLY A 206 -11.54 3.85 13.69
C GLY A 206 -12.86 3.93 14.44
N ALA A 207 -12.93 3.35 15.65
CA ALA A 207 -14.20 3.22 16.35
C ALA A 207 -14.83 4.59 16.65
N GLY A 208 -15.96 4.87 16.00
CA GLY A 208 -16.64 6.16 16.08
C GLY A 208 -15.83 7.37 15.57
N ARG A 209 -14.80 7.22 14.73
CA ARG A 209 -13.94 8.33 14.28
C ARG A 209 -13.40 8.16 12.87
N THR A 210 -13.41 9.25 12.10
CA THR A 210 -12.90 9.35 10.72
C THR A 210 -11.83 10.43 10.61
N MET A 211 -10.80 10.16 9.82
CA MET A 211 -9.81 11.14 9.35
C MET A 211 -9.67 11.10 7.83
N LEU A 212 -9.56 12.27 7.21
CA LEU A 212 -9.39 12.45 5.77
C LEU A 212 -8.17 13.35 5.49
N ILE A 213 -7.44 13.07 4.42
CA ILE A 213 -6.24 13.79 3.99
C ILE A 213 -6.46 14.43 2.62
N THR A 214 -6.12 15.70 2.47
CA THR A 214 -6.20 16.44 1.20
C THR A 214 -4.96 16.25 0.32
N ASP A 215 -5.08 16.53 -0.97
CA ASP A 215 -3.93 16.65 -1.89
C ASP A 215 -2.94 17.77 -1.48
N SER A 216 -3.42 18.79 -0.78
CA SER A 216 -2.62 19.83 -0.10
C SER A 216 -1.95 19.38 1.21
N GLY A 217 -2.09 18.13 1.62
CA GLY A 217 -1.47 17.55 2.82
C GLY A 217 -2.14 17.93 4.15
N GLN A 218 -3.31 18.57 4.10
CA GLN A 218 -4.10 18.98 5.26
C GLN A 218 -4.95 17.80 5.77
N VAL A 219 -5.27 17.81 7.07
CA VAL A 219 -6.00 16.72 7.72
C VAL A 219 -7.30 17.20 8.32
N TYR A 220 -8.41 16.56 7.94
CA TYR A 220 -9.74 16.78 8.49
C TYR A 220 -10.15 15.59 9.36
N ALA A 221 -10.85 15.84 10.48
CA ALA A 221 -11.33 14.80 11.39
C ALA A 221 -12.76 15.06 11.85
N PHE A 222 -13.49 13.98 12.16
CA PHE A 222 -14.86 13.98 12.67
C PHE A 222 -15.17 12.66 13.40
N GLY A 223 -16.22 12.63 14.23
CA GLY A 223 -16.51 11.55 15.19
C GLY A 223 -16.14 11.88 16.64
N LYS A 224 -15.85 10.86 17.46
CA LYS A 224 -15.38 10.98 18.85
C LYS A 224 -14.09 11.81 18.94
N ASP A 225 -13.97 12.62 19.98
CA ASP A 225 -12.75 13.38 20.34
C ASP A 225 -11.83 12.64 21.33
N SER A 226 -12.14 11.38 21.67
CA SER A 226 -11.37 10.55 22.61
C SER A 226 -11.20 9.10 22.13
N PHE A 227 -10.07 8.49 22.49
CA PHE A 227 -9.78 7.06 22.35
C PHE A 227 -10.37 6.21 23.48
N GLY A 228 -10.48 4.91 23.24
CA GLY A 228 -11.03 3.93 24.17
C GLY A 228 -12.56 3.87 24.16
N GLU A 229 -13.12 2.67 24.37
CA GLU A 229 -14.58 2.45 24.43
C GLU A 229 -15.13 2.70 25.85
N ALA A 230 -14.73 3.82 26.44
CA ALA A 230 -15.07 4.21 27.80
C ALA A 230 -16.43 4.92 27.88
N GLU A 231 -17.54 4.17 27.79
CA GLU A 231 -18.86 4.66 28.26
C GLU A 231 -18.91 4.81 29.80
N TYR A 232 -17.85 4.42 30.51
CA TYR A 232 -17.74 4.46 31.97
C TYR A 232 -17.38 5.83 32.55
N GLY A 233 -18.36 6.74 32.54
CA GLY A 233 -18.56 7.71 33.61
C GLY A 233 -17.62 8.93 33.72
N GLY A 234 -16.79 9.19 32.71
CA GLY A 234 -16.02 10.44 32.57
C GLY A 234 -16.80 11.54 31.85
N GLN A 235 -16.50 12.82 32.11
CA GLN A 235 -17.25 13.98 31.60
C GLN A 235 -17.25 14.10 30.06
N GLY A 236 -18.25 13.52 29.39
CA GLY A 236 -18.79 13.91 28.09
C GLY A 236 -17.78 14.18 26.95
N SER A 237 -17.46 13.14 26.17
CA SER A 237 -16.80 13.29 24.86
C SER A 237 -17.59 14.24 23.95
N LYS A 238 -16.88 15.10 23.22
CA LYS A 238 -17.46 16.08 22.28
C LYS A 238 -17.41 15.52 20.87
N THR A 239 -18.53 15.00 20.41
CA THR A 239 -18.70 14.52 19.03
C THR A 239 -18.52 15.65 18.01
N VAL A 240 -17.53 15.51 17.13
CA VAL A 240 -17.30 16.43 16.00
C VAL A 240 -18.12 15.93 14.81
N ILE A 241 -19.37 16.38 14.71
CA ILE A 241 -20.38 15.88 13.76
C ILE A 241 -20.19 16.31 12.29
N ALA A 242 -19.18 17.14 11.99
CA ALA A 242 -18.85 17.60 10.63
C ALA A 242 -17.33 17.78 10.47
N PRO A 243 -16.74 17.54 9.28
CA PRO A 243 -15.30 17.58 9.07
C PRO A 243 -14.65 18.89 9.52
N ARG A 244 -13.68 18.78 10.42
CA ARG A 244 -12.92 19.91 10.98
C ARG A 244 -11.43 19.75 10.72
N LEU A 245 -10.77 20.82 10.30
CA LEU A 245 -9.30 20.87 10.14
C LEU A 245 -8.60 20.61 11.48
N VAL A 246 -7.62 19.71 11.48
CA VAL A 246 -6.79 19.39 12.66
C VAL A 246 -5.64 20.39 12.77
N GLU A 247 -5.87 21.44 13.54
CA GLU A 247 -4.94 22.58 13.70
C GLU A 247 -3.52 22.21 14.13
N SER A 248 -3.33 21.15 14.91
CA SER A 248 -2.01 20.66 15.34
C SER A 248 -1.20 20.03 14.19
N LEU A 249 -1.87 19.52 13.16
CA LEU A 249 -1.24 18.91 11.98
C LEU A 249 -0.95 19.91 10.85
N LYS A 250 -1.41 21.16 10.93
CA LYS A 250 -1.37 22.12 9.79
C LYS A 250 0.03 22.48 9.26
N ASN A 251 1.07 22.25 10.05
CA ASN A 251 2.48 22.48 9.68
C ASN A 251 3.18 21.21 9.16
N ILE A 252 2.46 20.09 9.02
CA ILE A 252 2.95 18.81 8.54
C ILE A 252 2.18 18.46 7.26
N PHE A 253 2.88 18.29 6.14
CA PHE A 253 2.24 17.85 4.90
C PHE A 253 2.00 16.33 5.00
N VAL A 254 0.80 15.93 5.44
CA VAL A 254 0.46 14.52 5.69
C VAL A 254 0.06 13.82 4.39
N VAL A 255 0.48 12.55 4.22
CA VAL A 255 0.20 11.73 3.02
C VAL A 255 -0.37 10.33 3.32
N GLN A 256 -0.47 9.96 4.60
CA GLN A 256 -1.22 8.79 5.08
C GLN A 256 -1.55 8.95 6.57
N ALA A 257 -2.74 8.51 6.99
CA ALA A 257 -3.11 8.29 8.38
C ALA A 257 -3.42 6.81 8.62
N ALA A 258 -3.12 6.33 9.82
CA ALA A 258 -3.51 5.02 10.33
C ALA A 258 -4.04 5.17 11.76
N ILE A 259 -5.18 4.54 12.05
CA ILE A 259 -5.87 4.65 13.34
C ILE A 259 -5.81 3.29 14.04
N GLY A 260 -5.13 3.25 15.19
CA GLY A 260 -5.23 2.14 16.14
C GLY A 260 -6.31 2.42 17.20
N ASN A 261 -6.49 1.50 18.14
CA ASN A 261 -7.55 1.62 19.17
C ASN A 261 -7.24 2.68 20.25
N PHE A 262 -5.96 3.00 20.45
CA PHE A 262 -5.48 3.96 21.45
C PHE A 262 -4.65 5.12 20.87
N PHE A 263 -4.43 5.16 19.55
CA PHE A 263 -3.50 6.09 18.94
C PHE A 263 -3.80 6.38 17.47
N THR A 264 -3.35 7.54 16.99
CA THR A 264 -3.21 7.80 15.55
C THR A 264 -1.73 7.82 15.20
N ALA A 265 -1.36 7.22 14.07
CA ALA A 265 -0.11 7.51 13.39
C ALA A 265 -0.40 8.27 12.09
N VAL A 266 0.44 9.25 11.76
CA VAL A 266 0.40 9.97 10.48
C VAL A 266 1.80 10.00 9.84
N LEU A 267 1.84 9.97 8.52
CA LEU A 267 3.05 9.96 7.72
C LEU A 267 3.15 11.24 6.90
N SER A 268 4.27 11.97 6.99
CA SER A 268 4.52 13.16 6.16
C SER A 268 5.06 12.81 4.77
N ARG A 269 4.97 13.73 3.80
CA ARG A 269 5.53 13.55 2.44
C ARG A 269 7.06 13.34 2.41
N GLU A 270 7.75 13.75 3.46
CA GLU A 270 9.19 13.53 3.67
C GLU A 270 9.48 12.15 4.30
N GLY A 271 8.45 11.37 4.64
CA GLY A 271 8.59 10.08 5.27
C GLY A 271 8.94 10.16 6.75
N ARG A 272 8.52 11.21 7.45
CA ARG A 272 8.56 11.30 8.92
C ARG A 272 7.24 10.76 9.48
N VAL A 273 7.31 9.88 10.49
CA VAL A 273 6.13 9.36 11.18
C VAL A 273 5.89 10.18 12.45
N TYR A 274 4.64 10.57 12.69
CA TYR A 274 4.20 11.23 13.91
C TYR A 274 3.09 10.41 14.57
N THR A 275 3.02 10.45 15.90
CA THR A 275 2.04 9.70 16.70
C THR A 275 1.45 10.56 17.82
N PHE A 276 0.17 10.37 18.13
CA PHE A 276 -0.56 11.13 19.16
C PHE A 276 -1.78 10.37 19.71
N SER A 277 -2.20 10.72 20.92
CA SER A 277 -3.38 10.18 21.62
C SER A 277 -4.37 11.29 21.96
N TRP A 278 -5.59 11.18 21.43
CA TRP A 278 -6.72 11.99 21.86
C TRP A 278 -7.41 11.34 23.07
N GLY A 279 -7.31 11.92 24.26
CA GLY A 279 -7.95 11.41 25.48
C GLY A 279 -7.04 10.55 26.37
N SER A 280 -7.39 10.51 27.66
CA SER A 280 -6.48 10.30 28.81
C SER A 280 -5.97 8.89 29.12
N ASP A 281 -6.39 7.87 28.38
CA ASP A 281 -6.21 6.46 28.79
C ASP A 281 -4.87 5.90 28.29
N GLY A 282 -3.84 6.06 29.12
CA GLY A 282 -2.43 5.80 28.79
C GLY A 282 -2.06 4.38 28.37
N LYS A 283 -2.20 4.07 27.07
CA LYS A 283 -1.72 2.83 26.43
C LYS A 283 -1.00 3.07 25.09
N LEU A 284 -0.28 4.19 24.97
CA LEU A 284 0.75 4.33 23.95
C LEU A 284 1.95 3.45 24.32
N GLY A 285 2.33 2.55 23.41
CA GLY A 285 3.51 1.71 23.60
C GLY A 285 4.83 2.38 23.22
N HIS A 286 4.80 3.67 22.88
CA HIS A 286 5.94 4.55 22.57
C HIS A 286 5.88 5.83 23.42
N HIS A 287 6.97 6.61 23.42
CA HIS A 287 7.24 7.71 24.35
C HIS A 287 6.42 9.02 24.18
N THR A 288 5.13 8.94 23.84
CA THR A 288 4.20 10.09 23.87
C THR A 288 3.34 10.03 25.15
N ASP A 289 2.99 11.17 25.76
CA ASP A 289 2.16 11.16 26.98
C ASP A 289 0.74 10.65 26.68
N SER A 290 0.14 9.95 27.64
CA SER A 290 -1.28 9.60 27.67
C SER A 290 -2.27 10.74 27.39
N ASN A 291 -1.87 11.99 27.63
CA ASN A 291 -2.70 13.19 27.42
C ASN A 291 -2.24 14.00 26.19
N ASP A 292 -1.35 13.43 25.36
CA ASP A 292 -0.67 14.16 24.29
C ASP A 292 -1.50 14.25 23.01
N MET A 293 -2.30 15.31 22.95
CA MET A 293 -3.13 15.66 21.80
C MET A 293 -2.31 16.13 20.58
N GLU A 294 -0.99 16.38 20.75
CA GLU A 294 -0.11 16.98 19.75
C GLU A 294 0.75 15.94 19.01
N PRO A 295 0.97 16.11 17.68
CA PRO A 295 1.64 15.13 16.84
C PRO A 295 3.15 15.11 17.08
N HIS A 296 3.63 14.13 17.84
CA HIS A 296 5.05 13.98 18.16
C HIS A 296 5.76 13.04 17.17
N PRO A 297 6.97 13.40 16.69
CA PRO A 297 7.74 12.57 15.77
C PRO A 297 8.19 11.27 16.45
N LEU A 298 8.13 10.17 15.71
CA LEU A 298 8.50 8.83 16.19
C LEU A 298 10.03 8.65 16.12
N LEU A 299 10.72 9.14 17.15
CA LEU A 299 12.19 9.17 17.27
C LEU A 299 12.84 7.78 17.36
N GLY A 300 14.16 7.76 17.18
CA GLY A 300 14.98 6.54 17.22
C GLY A 300 15.34 6.08 15.81
N ALA A 301 15.27 4.77 15.54
CA ALA A 301 15.81 4.18 14.31
C ALA A 301 15.15 4.67 13.00
N LEU A 302 14.03 5.40 13.05
CA LEU A 302 13.34 5.97 11.88
C LEU A 302 13.57 7.47 11.66
N GLU A 303 14.39 8.13 12.48
CA GLU A 303 14.63 9.58 12.40
C GLU A 303 15.20 10.00 11.03
N ASP A 304 16.29 9.34 10.62
CA ASP A 304 16.95 9.53 9.32
C ASP A 304 16.46 8.57 8.22
N ILE A 305 15.49 7.69 8.49
CA ILE A 305 15.03 6.68 7.51
C ILE A 305 13.63 7.04 6.99
N PRO A 306 13.45 7.31 5.68
CA PRO A 306 12.16 7.72 5.14
C PRO A 306 11.18 6.55 5.04
N VAL A 307 10.04 6.69 5.74
CA VAL A 307 8.93 5.72 5.73
C VAL A 307 7.99 5.99 4.54
N VAL A 308 7.54 4.94 3.86
CA VAL A 308 6.66 5.04 2.67
C VAL A 308 5.22 4.61 2.94
N GLN A 309 5.01 3.74 3.94
CA GLN A 309 3.70 3.25 4.38
C GLN A 309 3.72 3.06 5.91
N ILE A 310 2.61 3.37 6.58
CA ILE A 310 2.31 2.99 7.96
C ILE A 310 1.11 2.05 8.04
N ALA A 311 1.06 1.18 9.04
CA ALA A 311 -0.12 0.37 9.36
C ALA A 311 -0.26 0.22 10.88
N ALA A 312 -1.38 0.70 11.43
CA ALA A 312 -1.69 0.64 12.85
C ALA A 312 -2.62 -0.55 13.16
N GLY A 313 -2.20 -1.39 14.11
CA GLY A 313 -3.07 -2.38 14.72
C GLY A 313 -3.68 -1.88 16.03
N TYR A 314 -4.21 -2.78 16.86
CA TYR A 314 -4.93 -2.42 18.09
C TYR A 314 -4.10 -1.53 19.03
N CYS A 315 -2.84 -1.90 19.28
CA CYS A 315 -1.92 -1.24 20.21
C CYS A 315 -0.44 -1.30 19.76
N TYR A 316 -0.20 -1.35 18.45
CA TYR A 316 1.13 -1.38 17.85
C TYR A 316 1.11 -0.79 16.43
N LEU A 317 2.28 -0.38 15.94
CA LEU A 317 2.47 0.26 14.64
C LEU A 317 3.55 -0.48 13.84
N LEU A 318 3.29 -0.66 12.54
CA LEU A 318 4.27 -1.06 11.54
C LEU A 318 4.61 0.13 10.64
N CYS A 319 5.90 0.27 10.31
CA CYS A 319 6.44 1.26 9.40
C CYS A 319 7.25 0.57 8.29
N LEU A 320 6.85 0.72 7.04
CA LEU A 320 7.60 0.25 5.88
C LEU A 320 8.57 1.35 5.44
N ALA A 321 9.86 1.09 5.58
CA ALA A 321 10.94 2.04 5.36
C ALA A 321 11.67 1.79 4.03
N CYS A 322 12.07 2.87 3.35
CA CYS A 322 12.83 2.83 2.10
C CYS A 322 14.30 3.20 2.35
N GLN A 323 15.18 2.19 2.37
CA GLN A 323 16.63 2.39 2.55
C GLN A 323 17.40 2.20 1.23
N PRO A 324 18.63 2.72 1.10
CA PRO A 324 19.45 2.49 -0.09
C PRO A 324 19.62 0.99 -0.42
N SER A 325 19.80 0.16 0.61
CA SER A 325 19.94 -1.30 0.53
C SER A 325 18.69 -2.06 0.09
N GLY A 326 17.50 -1.61 0.50
CA GLY A 326 16.27 -2.38 0.32
C GLY A 326 15.04 -1.70 0.91
N MET A 327 13.93 -2.43 0.94
CA MET A 327 12.80 -2.08 1.81
C MET A 327 12.96 -2.83 3.13
N SER A 328 12.52 -2.24 4.23
CA SER A 328 12.60 -2.85 5.57
C SER A 328 11.36 -2.52 6.38
N VAL A 329 10.98 -3.38 7.33
CA VAL A 329 9.85 -3.13 8.23
C VAL A 329 10.38 -2.91 9.63
N TYR A 330 9.90 -1.82 10.23
CA TYR A 330 10.10 -1.49 11.63
C TYR A 330 8.77 -1.61 12.37
N SER A 331 8.83 -1.99 13.63
CA SER A 331 7.68 -2.16 14.51
C SER A 331 7.93 -1.47 15.85
N VAL A 332 6.85 -0.99 16.47
CA VAL A 332 6.86 -0.33 17.78
C VAL A 332 5.50 -0.53 18.48
N GLY A 333 5.51 -0.50 19.81
CA GLY A 333 4.32 -0.62 20.63
C GLY A 333 4.24 -1.95 21.38
N CYS A 334 3.05 -2.55 21.46
CA CYS A 334 2.82 -3.70 22.30
C CYS A 334 3.24 -5.05 21.67
N GLY A 335 4.11 -5.80 22.36
CA GLY A 335 4.63 -7.11 21.97
C GLY A 335 3.74 -8.31 22.28
N LEU A 336 2.65 -8.14 23.06
CA LEU A 336 1.78 -9.25 23.47
C LEU A 336 1.34 -10.12 22.29
N GLY A 337 1.61 -11.42 22.39
CA GLY A 337 1.37 -12.46 21.38
C GLY A 337 2.52 -12.68 20.40
N GLY A 338 3.39 -11.69 20.19
CA GLY A 338 4.50 -11.74 19.23
C GLY A 338 4.33 -10.80 18.02
N LYS A 339 3.28 -9.98 18.00
CA LYS A 339 2.87 -9.16 16.83
C LYS A 339 3.85 -8.07 16.36
N LEU A 340 4.93 -7.82 17.12
CA LEU A 340 6.04 -6.97 16.67
C LEU A 340 7.07 -7.72 15.81
N GLY A 341 7.06 -9.06 15.79
CA GLY A 341 7.86 -9.86 14.85
C GLY A 341 9.34 -10.09 15.23
N HIS A 342 9.76 -9.72 16.44
CA HIS A 342 11.16 -9.80 16.89
C HIS A 342 11.59 -11.15 17.49
N GLY A 343 10.77 -12.21 17.37
CA GLY A 343 10.97 -13.49 18.03
C GLY A 343 10.63 -13.50 19.53
N THR A 344 10.16 -12.37 20.07
CA THR A 344 9.83 -12.17 21.49
C THR A 344 8.38 -11.71 21.66
N ARG A 345 7.90 -11.66 22.91
CA ARG A 345 6.59 -11.11 23.30
C ARG A 345 6.73 -9.80 24.10
N THR A 346 7.86 -9.10 23.95
CA THR A 346 8.22 -7.88 24.67
C THR A 346 7.73 -6.63 23.95
N ASP A 347 7.20 -5.65 24.70
CA ASP A 347 6.86 -4.33 24.15
C ASP A 347 8.13 -3.56 23.74
N GLU A 348 8.05 -2.80 22.66
CA GLU A 348 9.17 -2.00 22.11
C GLU A 348 8.79 -0.51 22.11
N LYS A 349 9.57 0.32 22.81
CA LYS A 349 9.27 1.75 23.01
C LYS A 349 9.73 2.68 21.89
N PHE A 350 10.59 2.17 21.02
CA PHE A 350 11.16 2.84 19.87
C PHE A 350 11.06 1.91 18.66
N PRO A 351 11.06 2.43 17.41
CA PRO A 351 11.03 1.59 16.22
C PRO A 351 12.21 0.62 16.17
N ARG A 352 11.91 -0.68 16.17
CA ARG A 352 12.90 -1.74 16.04
C ARG A 352 12.76 -2.44 14.69
N LEU A 353 13.89 -2.77 14.07
CA LEU A 353 13.93 -3.49 12.78
C LEU A 353 13.44 -4.94 12.95
N ILE A 354 12.60 -5.41 12.03
CA ILE A 354 12.23 -6.82 11.93
C ILE A 354 13.27 -7.56 11.08
N GLU A 355 14.34 -8.01 11.74
CA GLU A 355 15.51 -8.64 11.11
C GLU A 355 15.19 -9.94 10.35
N GLN A 356 14.13 -10.65 10.75
CA GLN A 356 13.68 -11.92 10.17
C GLN A 356 13.47 -11.88 8.65
N PHE A 357 13.09 -10.73 8.08
CA PHE A 357 12.95 -10.60 6.62
C PHE A 357 14.28 -10.76 5.87
N GLN A 358 15.41 -10.43 6.50
CA GLN A 358 16.74 -10.67 5.95
C GLN A 358 17.07 -12.17 5.97
N THR A 359 16.76 -12.86 7.08
CA THR A 359 16.89 -14.32 7.23
C THR A 359 16.08 -15.09 6.19
N LEU A 360 14.86 -14.60 5.88
CA LEU A 360 13.97 -15.16 4.86
C LEU A 360 14.34 -14.77 3.42
N ASN A 361 15.37 -13.93 3.23
CA ASN A 361 15.73 -13.28 1.96
C ASN A 361 14.50 -12.71 1.24
N LEU A 362 13.68 -11.93 1.95
CA LEU A 362 12.43 -11.34 1.45
C LEU A 362 12.52 -9.82 1.51
N GLN A 363 12.25 -9.14 0.39
CA GLN A 363 12.14 -7.67 0.35
C GLN A 363 10.67 -7.26 0.54
N PRO A 364 10.26 -6.66 1.68
CA PRO A 364 8.88 -6.25 1.92
C PRO A 364 8.42 -5.16 0.94
N MET A 365 7.16 -5.21 0.52
CA MET A 365 6.57 -4.23 -0.42
C MET A 365 5.23 -3.65 0.04
N VAL A 366 4.44 -4.40 0.82
CA VAL A 366 3.20 -3.93 1.44
C VAL A 366 3.13 -4.46 2.87
N ILE A 367 2.78 -3.60 3.83
CA ILE A 367 2.47 -3.99 5.22
C ILE A 367 0.96 -3.94 5.49
N SER A 368 0.49 -4.78 6.40
CA SER A 368 -0.82 -4.67 7.05
C SER A 368 -0.73 -5.07 8.52
N ALA A 369 -1.53 -4.42 9.37
CA ALA A 369 -1.54 -4.61 10.81
C ALA A 369 -2.99 -4.76 11.30
N GLY A 370 -3.36 -5.97 11.70
CA GLY A 370 -4.65 -6.30 12.28
C GLY A 370 -4.68 -5.99 13.78
N ALA A 371 -5.73 -6.43 14.47
CA ALA A 371 -5.82 -6.19 15.91
C ALA A 371 -4.70 -6.93 16.67
N TRP A 372 -4.47 -8.20 16.31
CA TRP A 372 -3.58 -9.11 17.03
C TRP A 372 -2.44 -9.70 16.18
N HIS A 373 -2.55 -9.63 14.86
CA HIS A 373 -1.58 -10.18 13.91
C HIS A 373 -1.24 -9.19 12.81
N ALA A 374 -0.12 -9.43 12.14
CA ALA A 374 0.44 -8.61 11.09
C ALA A 374 0.77 -9.45 9.86
N ALA A 375 0.81 -8.80 8.69
CA ALA A 375 1.15 -9.44 7.43
C ALA A 375 2.01 -8.53 6.52
N VAL A 376 2.82 -9.17 5.67
CA VAL A 376 3.68 -8.55 4.66
C VAL A 376 3.58 -9.29 3.33
N VAL A 377 3.48 -8.54 2.24
CA VAL A 377 3.76 -9.04 0.87
C VAL A 377 5.20 -8.70 0.50
N GLY A 378 5.96 -9.70 0.05
CA GLY A 378 7.30 -9.55 -0.51
C GLY A 378 7.30 -9.17 -1.99
N ARG A 379 8.41 -8.62 -2.48
CA ARG A 379 8.61 -8.26 -3.92
C ARG A 379 8.59 -9.47 -4.86
N ASP A 380 8.81 -10.66 -4.32
CA ASP A 380 8.69 -11.95 -5.00
C ASP A 380 7.25 -12.52 -4.98
N GLY A 381 6.31 -11.84 -4.31
CA GLY A 381 4.93 -12.27 -4.14
C GLY A 381 4.69 -13.19 -2.94
N ARG A 382 5.72 -13.56 -2.16
CA ARG A 382 5.52 -14.36 -0.93
C ARG A 382 4.77 -13.53 0.12
N VAL A 383 3.87 -14.19 0.84
CA VAL A 383 3.20 -13.62 2.02
C VAL A 383 3.87 -14.13 3.28
N CYS A 384 4.17 -13.23 4.22
CA CYS A 384 4.52 -13.57 5.59
C CYS A 384 3.46 -13.05 6.56
N THR A 385 3.19 -13.83 7.61
CA THR A 385 2.27 -13.51 8.72
C THR A 385 2.96 -13.75 10.06
N TRP A 386 2.54 -13.02 11.11
CA TRP A 386 2.99 -13.24 12.49
C TRP A 386 2.05 -12.58 13.52
N GLY A 387 2.14 -12.97 14.79
CA GLY A 387 1.33 -12.46 15.90
C GLY A 387 0.52 -13.57 16.58
N TRP A 388 -0.71 -13.26 16.97
CA TRP A 388 -1.63 -14.28 17.50
C TRP A 388 -2.12 -15.20 16.37
N GLY A 389 -2.25 -16.50 16.63
CA GLY A 389 -2.69 -17.50 15.65
C GLY A 389 -4.19 -17.82 15.65
N ARG A 390 -4.93 -17.33 16.65
CA ARG A 390 -6.32 -17.70 16.94
C ARG A 390 -7.23 -17.64 15.71
N TYR A 391 -8.11 -18.63 15.60
CA TYR A 391 -8.99 -18.89 14.47
C TYR A 391 -8.28 -19.11 13.12
N GLY A 392 -6.95 -19.30 13.13
CA GLY A 392 -6.14 -19.52 11.95
C GLY A 392 -5.79 -18.27 11.15
N CYS A 393 -5.89 -17.08 11.74
CA CYS A 393 -5.70 -15.80 11.01
C CYS A 393 -4.28 -15.61 10.40
N LEU A 394 -3.32 -16.46 10.76
CA LEU A 394 -1.97 -16.51 10.18
C LEU A 394 -1.86 -17.43 8.94
N GLY A 395 -2.83 -18.31 8.69
CA GLY A 395 -2.88 -19.15 7.48
C GLY A 395 -1.90 -20.33 7.47
N HIS A 396 -1.41 -20.76 8.63
CA HIS A 396 -0.42 -21.86 8.76
C HIS A 396 -1.05 -23.24 8.99
N GLY A 397 -2.37 -23.39 8.81
CA GLY A 397 -3.10 -24.66 9.03
C GLY A 397 -3.31 -25.04 10.49
N ASN A 398 -3.12 -24.08 11.42
CA ASN A 398 -3.24 -24.24 12.86
C ASN A 398 -3.46 -22.86 13.53
N GLU A 399 -3.65 -22.83 14.86
CA GLU A 399 -3.90 -21.60 15.63
C GLU A 399 -2.69 -21.11 16.47
N GLU A 400 -1.47 -21.59 16.20
CA GLU A 400 -0.28 -21.22 16.99
C GLU A 400 0.19 -19.78 16.75
N CYS A 401 0.70 -19.16 17.82
CA CYS A 401 1.11 -17.75 17.80
C CYS A 401 2.59 -17.58 17.39
N GLU A 402 2.83 -17.16 16.16
CA GLU A 402 4.17 -16.93 15.60
C GLU A 402 4.79 -15.60 16.07
N ALA A 403 5.95 -15.65 16.73
CA ALA A 403 6.60 -14.47 17.30
C ALA A 403 7.51 -13.70 16.32
N ALA A 404 7.70 -14.22 15.11
CA ALA A 404 8.48 -13.61 14.03
C ALA A 404 7.81 -13.91 12.68
N PRO A 405 8.01 -13.07 11.64
CA PRO A 405 7.49 -13.34 10.30
C PRO A 405 7.78 -14.77 9.81
N LYS A 406 6.71 -15.48 9.45
CA LYS A 406 6.75 -16.82 8.87
C LYS A 406 6.05 -16.81 7.52
N VAL A 407 6.62 -17.52 6.55
CA VAL A 407 6.05 -17.64 5.20
C VAL A 407 4.75 -18.46 5.27
N VAL A 408 3.73 -18.03 4.53
CA VAL A 408 2.49 -18.78 4.37
C VAL A 408 2.68 -19.80 3.23
N ASP A 409 3.19 -20.98 3.56
CA ASP A 409 3.59 -22.01 2.58
C ASP A 409 2.44 -22.45 1.65
N ALA A 410 1.19 -22.39 2.11
CA ALA A 410 0.00 -22.64 1.28
C ALA A 410 -0.13 -21.66 0.08
N LEU A 411 0.48 -20.48 0.17
CA LEU A 411 0.49 -19.45 -0.88
C LEU A 411 1.78 -19.45 -1.72
N THR A 412 2.66 -20.46 -1.63
CA THR A 412 3.93 -20.50 -2.40
C THR A 412 3.76 -20.35 -3.92
N ASN A 413 2.63 -20.79 -4.48
CA ASN A 413 2.32 -20.65 -5.91
C ASN A 413 1.48 -19.39 -6.25
N VAL A 414 1.15 -18.55 -5.26
CA VAL A 414 0.33 -17.36 -5.40
C VAL A 414 1.22 -16.12 -5.34
N LYS A 415 1.32 -15.38 -6.45
CA LYS A 415 2.07 -14.12 -6.49
C LYS A 415 1.21 -12.99 -5.93
N ALA A 416 1.29 -12.77 -4.61
CA ALA A 416 0.53 -11.72 -3.93
C ALA A 416 0.99 -10.30 -4.33
N VAL A 417 0.06 -9.35 -4.33
CA VAL A 417 0.30 -7.92 -4.59
C VAL A 417 -0.33 -6.98 -3.56
N HIS A 418 -1.29 -7.46 -2.76
CA HIS A 418 -1.91 -6.73 -1.65
C HIS A 418 -2.26 -7.68 -0.50
N VAL A 419 -2.22 -7.18 0.74
CA VAL A 419 -2.67 -7.93 1.93
C VAL A 419 -3.41 -6.99 2.89
N ALA A 420 -4.48 -7.49 3.50
CA ALA A 420 -5.31 -6.77 4.45
C ALA A 420 -5.63 -7.66 5.66
N THR A 421 -5.49 -7.12 6.87
CA THR A 421 -5.67 -7.84 8.15
C THR A 421 -6.70 -7.13 9.03
N GLY A 422 -7.74 -7.84 9.46
CA GLY A 422 -8.78 -7.37 10.39
C GLY A 422 -8.47 -7.73 11.84
N ASP A 423 -9.49 -8.09 12.63
CA ASP A 423 -9.33 -8.57 14.01
C ASP A 423 -8.61 -9.93 14.06
N TYR A 424 -9.29 -10.98 13.56
CA TYR A 424 -8.76 -12.34 13.39
C TYR A 424 -8.97 -12.84 11.94
N THR A 425 -8.91 -11.94 10.96
CA THR A 425 -9.10 -12.26 9.53
C THR A 425 -7.96 -11.70 8.70
N THR A 426 -7.61 -12.41 7.62
CA THR A 426 -6.59 -11.98 6.66
C THR A 426 -7.08 -12.23 5.24
N PHE A 427 -6.83 -11.27 4.37
CA PHE A 427 -7.09 -11.33 2.94
C PHE A 427 -5.81 -11.06 2.15
N VAL A 428 -5.57 -11.85 1.12
CA VAL A 428 -4.46 -11.72 0.17
C VAL A 428 -5.04 -11.57 -1.23
N VAL A 429 -4.56 -10.60 -2.00
CA VAL A 429 -4.92 -10.42 -3.42
C VAL A 429 -3.72 -10.77 -4.28
N ALA A 430 -3.91 -11.65 -5.26
CA ALA A 430 -2.93 -12.09 -6.23
C ALA A 430 -2.82 -11.12 -7.43
N GLU A 431 -1.72 -11.21 -8.20
CA GLU A 431 -1.48 -10.34 -9.35
C GLU A 431 -2.55 -10.47 -10.45
N ASP A 432 -3.13 -11.65 -10.62
CA ASP A 432 -4.25 -11.93 -11.55
C ASP A 432 -5.61 -11.44 -11.04
N GLY A 433 -5.70 -10.99 -9.79
CA GLY A 433 -6.92 -10.53 -9.13
C GLY A 433 -7.67 -11.60 -8.34
N ASP A 434 -7.15 -12.84 -8.23
CA ASP A 434 -7.71 -13.82 -7.31
C ASP A 434 -7.53 -13.35 -5.85
N VAL A 435 -8.54 -13.61 -5.03
CA VAL A 435 -8.57 -13.22 -3.62
C VAL A 435 -8.62 -14.48 -2.76
N TYR A 436 -7.69 -14.56 -1.81
CA TYR A 436 -7.63 -15.63 -0.82
C TYR A 436 -7.92 -15.05 0.57
N SER A 437 -8.66 -15.76 1.41
CA SER A 437 -8.92 -15.35 2.79
C SER A 437 -8.79 -16.50 3.78
N PHE A 438 -8.55 -16.15 5.04
CA PHE A 438 -8.33 -17.08 6.15
C PHE A 438 -8.53 -16.39 7.50
N GLY A 439 -8.76 -17.18 8.55
CA GLY A 439 -9.10 -16.71 9.90
C GLY A 439 -10.54 -16.99 10.31
N CYS A 440 -11.08 -16.10 11.14
CA CYS A 440 -12.43 -16.22 11.71
C CYS A 440 -13.54 -16.15 10.66
N GLY A 441 -14.47 -17.11 10.66
CA GLY A 441 -15.61 -17.16 9.72
C GLY A 441 -16.79 -16.22 10.06
N GLU A 442 -16.75 -15.57 11.23
CA GLU A 442 -17.84 -14.78 11.79
C GLU A 442 -18.27 -13.58 10.91
N SER A 443 -19.52 -13.15 11.09
CA SER A 443 -20.19 -12.10 10.31
C SER A 443 -20.20 -12.34 8.78
N ALA A 444 -19.95 -13.57 8.33
CA ALA A 444 -19.66 -13.94 6.94
C ALA A 444 -18.50 -13.15 6.27
N SER A 445 -17.62 -12.56 7.09
CA SER A 445 -16.64 -11.54 6.65
C SER A 445 -15.53 -12.05 5.73
N LEU A 446 -15.33 -13.38 5.63
CA LEU A 446 -14.39 -14.03 4.71
C LEU A 446 -14.89 -14.14 3.26
N GLY A 447 -16.21 -14.05 3.02
CA GLY A 447 -16.82 -14.15 1.68
C GLY A 447 -16.96 -15.56 1.10
N HIS A 448 -16.59 -16.62 1.84
CA HIS A 448 -16.88 -18.00 1.44
C HIS A 448 -18.36 -18.31 1.62
N ASN A 449 -18.92 -19.18 0.77
CA ASN A 449 -20.28 -19.70 0.95
C ASN A 449 -20.35 -20.51 2.26
N ALA A 450 -21.40 -20.27 3.06
CA ALA A 450 -21.61 -20.93 4.34
C ALA A 450 -21.79 -22.45 4.19
N VAL A 451 -20.70 -23.21 4.35
CA VAL A 451 -20.74 -24.65 4.63
C VAL A 451 -21.24 -24.79 6.06
N ILE A 452 -22.42 -25.40 6.22
CA ILE A 452 -22.92 -25.77 7.55
C ILE A 452 -22.05 -26.93 8.05
N ASP A 453 -21.36 -26.73 9.17
CA ASP A 453 -20.53 -27.78 9.75
C ASP A 453 -21.37 -28.88 10.43
N ALA A 454 -20.71 -29.91 10.96
CA ALA A 454 -21.40 -31.03 11.61
C ALA A 454 -22.10 -30.66 12.94
N GLU A 455 -21.87 -29.45 13.45
CA GLU A 455 -22.40 -28.93 14.72
C GLU A 455 -23.52 -27.89 14.49
N GLY A 456 -23.69 -27.42 13.25
CA GLY A 456 -24.74 -26.50 12.81
C GLY A 456 -24.28 -25.05 12.62
N ASN A 457 -22.98 -24.75 12.80
CA ASN A 457 -22.45 -23.42 12.61
C ASN A 457 -22.37 -23.09 11.10
N ARG A 458 -22.63 -21.83 10.75
CA ARG A 458 -22.58 -21.32 9.36
C ARG A 458 -21.25 -20.65 9.00
N HIS A 459 -20.33 -20.61 9.95
CA HIS A 459 -19.18 -19.68 10.00
C HIS A 459 -17.91 -20.40 10.45
N ALA A 460 -17.56 -21.51 9.80
CA ALA A 460 -16.35 -22.28 10.12
C ALA A 460 -15.08 -21.41 9.94
N ASN A 461 -14.10 -21.61 10.82
CA ASN A 461 -12.80 -20.93 10.75
C ASN A 461 -11.91 -21.55 9.67
N VAL A 462 -11.24 -20.70 8.90
CA VAL A 462 -10.47 -21.09 7.71
C VAL A 462 -8.99 -21.03 8.05
N LEU A 463 -8.41 -22.17 8.45
CA LEU A 463 -7.04 -22.25 8.99
C LEU A 463 -5.92 -22.18 7.93
N ASN A 464 -6.26 -22.44 6.67
CA ASN A 464 -5.37 -22.32 5.51
C ASN A 464 -5.99 -21.33 4.51
N PRO A 465 -5.22 -20.53 3.76
CA PRO A 465 -5.74 -19.61 2.75
C PRO A 465 -6.60 -20.30 1.69
N GLU A 466 -7.89 -19.97 1.66
CA GLU A 466 -8.84 -20.49 0.68
C GLU A 466 -9.25 -19.42 -0.34
N LEU A 467 -9.54 -19.85 -1.57
CA LEU A 467 -9.95 -18.97 -2.66
C LEU A 467 -11.39 -18.47 -2.45
N VAL A 468 -11.58 -17.14 -2.45
CA VAL A 468 -12.89 -16.49 -2.33
C VAL A 468 -13.64 -16.58 -3.67
N THR A 469 -14.23 -17.76 -3.91
CA THR A 469 -14.91 -18.11 -5.16
C THR A 469 -16.07 -17.17 -5.51
N SER A 470 -16.72 -16.55 -4.53
CA SER A 470 -17.76 -15.54 -4.72
C SER A 470 -17.23 -14.26 -5.39
N LEU A 471 -16.04 -13.77 -4.98
CA LEU A 471 -15.36 -12.66 -5.65
C LEU A 471 -14.88 -13.06 -7.06
N LYS A 472 -14.37 -14.29 -7.23
CA LYS A 472 -13.93 -14.78 -8.55
C LYS A 472 -15.10 -14.87 -9.57
N GLN A 473 -16.33 -15.11 -9.11
CA GLN A 473 -17.54 -15.11 -9.96
C GLN A 473 -17.94 -13.74 -10.50
N ILE A 474 -17.42 -12.63 -9.93
CA ILE A 474 -17.65 -11.27 -10.45
C ILE A 474 -17.00 -11.10 -11.85
N ASN A 475 -15.97 -11.88 -12.15
CA ASN A 475 -15.19 -11.80 -13.40
C ASN A 475 -14.57 -10.40 -13.63
N GLU A 476 -14.19 -9.72 -12.54
CA GLU A 476 -13.38 -8.51 -12.56
C GLU A 476 -12.16 -8.69 -11.64
N ARG A 477 -11.03 -8.11 -12.06
CA ARG A 477 -9.78 -8.17 -11.29
C ARG A 477 -9.93 -7.35 -10.01
N VAL A 478 -10.00 -8.00 -8.86
CA VAL A 478 -9.89 -7.31 -7.57
C VAL A 478 -8.47 -6.76 -7.43
N VAL A 479 -8.34 -5.51 -7.01
CA VAL A 479 -7.03 -4.84 -6.84
C VAL A 479 -6.77 -4.40 -5.41
N GLN A 480 -7.77 -4.41 -4.53
CA GLN A 480 -7.63 -4.06 -3.11
C GLN A 480 -8.77 -4.66 -2.29
N ILE A 481 -8.43 -5.10 -1.08
CA ILE A 481 -9.38 -5.42 -0.01
C ILE A 481 -9.22 -4.39 1.12
N SER A 482 -10.32 -3.96 1.70
CA SER A 482 -10.39 -3.29 3.02
C SER A 482 -11.40 -4.03 3.88
N LEU A 483 -11.12 -4.19 5.18
CA LEU A 483 -11.98 -4.92 6.11
C LEU A 483 -11.92 -4.29 7.51
N THR A 484 -12.99 -4.46 8.30
CA THR A 484 -13.07 -3.94 9.66
C THR A 484 -11.94 -4.50 10.54
N ASN A 485 -11.12 -3.60 11.08
CA ASN A 485 -10.09 -3.90 12.08
C ASN A 485 -10.55 -3.42 13.47
N SER A 486 -11.44 -4.19 14.11
CA SER A 486 -11.94 -3.90 15.47
C SER A 486 -12.52 -5.16 16.12
N ILE A 487 -12.40 -5.22 17.45
CA ILE A 487 -12.81 -6.36 18.28
C ILE A 487 -14.22 -6.20 18.87
N TYR A 488 -14.87 -5.06 18.59
CA TYR A 488 -16.14 -4.62 19.20
C TYR A 488 -17.27 -4.43 18.17
N TRP A 489 -16.99 -4.61 16.88
CA TRP A 489 -17.91 -4.33 15.78
C TRP A 489 -17.97 -5.49 14.80
N ASN A 490 -19.18 -5.87 14.41
CA ASN A 490 -19.41 -6.92 13.41
C ASN A 490 -18.67 -6.57 12.11
N ALA A 491 -17.86 -7.51 11.63
CA ALA A 491 -16.89 -7.22 10.58
C ALA A 491 -17.53 -7.19 9.18
N HIS A 492 -17.12 -6.23 8.37
CA HIS A 492 -17.48 -6.16 6.95
C HIS A 492 -16.25 -5.94 6.09
N THR A 493 -16.37 -6.28 4.81
CA THR A 493 -15.27 -6.33 3.84
C THR A 493 -15.69 -5.69 2.52
N PHE A 494 -14.84 -4.79 2.02
CA PHE A 494 -14.92 -4.21 0.68
C PHE A 494 -13.88 -4.85 -0.24
N ALA A 495 -14.30 -5.17 -1.47
CA ALA A 495 -13.42 -5.47 -2.59
C ALA A 495 -13.55 -4.37 -3.65
N LEU A 496 -12.41 -3.76 -4.01
CA LEU A 496 -12.31 -2.75 -5.06
C LEU A 496 -11.64 -3.37 -6.29
N THR A 497 -12.26 -3.22 -7.46
CA THR A 497 -11.80 -3.80 -8.74
C THR A 497 -10.99 -2.80 -9.57
N GLU A 498 -10.25 -3.29 -10.57
CA GLU A 498 -9.46 -2.44 -11.49
C GLU A 498 -10.33 -1.49 -12.32
N SER A 499 -11.62 -1.81 -12.51
CA SER A 499 -12.60 -0.95 -13.19
C SER A 499 -13.10 0.23 -12.33
N GLY A 500 -12.78 0.23 -11.03
CA GLY A 500 -13.28 1.20 -10.06
C GLY A 500 -14.57 0.78 -9.34
N LYS A 501 -15.17 -0.39 -9.64
CA LYS A 501 -16.35 -0.87 -8.91
C LYS A 501 -16.01 -1.32 -7.49
N LEU A 502 -16.90 -0.98 -6.56
CA LEU A 502 -16.87 -1.37 -5.16
C LEU A 502 -17.89 -2.49 -4.90
N TYR A 503 -17.45 -3.57 -4.25
CA TYR A 503 -18.30 -4.67 -3.80
C TYR A 503 -18.21 -4.81 -2.28
N ALA A 504 -19.33 -5.10 -1.61
CA ALA A 504 -19.43 -5.19 -0.15
C ALA A 504 -20.05 -6.51 0.31
N PHE A 505 -19.51 -7.08 1.39
CA PHE A 505 -20.00 -8.27 2.07
C PHE A 505 -19.62 -8.25 3.55
N GLY A 506 -20.16 -9.19 4.32
CA GLY A 506 -20.05 -9.25 5.78
C GLY A 506 -21.24 -8.59 6.49
N ALA A 507 -21.01 -8.02 7.67
CA ALA A 507 -22.05 -7.38 8.47
C ALA A 507 -22.65 -6.12 7.82
N GLY A 508 -23.97 -5.95 7.93
CA GLY A 508 -24.72 -4.79 7.42
C GLY A 508 -25.79 -4.27 8.39
N ASP A 509 -25.73 -4.70 9.65
CA ASP A 509 -26.63 -4.36 10.76
C ASP A 509 -26.69 -2.85 11.11
N LYS A 510 -25.78 -2.05 10.57
CA LYS A 510 -25.69 -0.59 10.70
C LYS A 510 -25.73 0.15 9.36
N GLY A 511 -26.00 -0.53 8.25
CA GLY A 511 -25.93 0.05 6.91
C GLY A 511 -24.50 0.25 6.38
N GLN A 512 -23.48 -0.27 7.07
CA GLN A 512 -22.06 -0.13 6.74
C GLN A 512 -21.66 -0.77 5.40
N LEU A 513 -22.50 -1.63 4.81
CA LEU A 513 -22.32 -2.12 3.44
C LEU A 513 -22.67 -1.08 2.37
N GLY A 514 -23.45 -0.05 2.70
CA GLY A 514 -24.02 0.90 1.72
C GLY A 514 -25.12 0.29 0.84
N ILE A 515 -25.59 -0.90 1.22
CA ILE A 515 -26.53 -1.74 0.49
C ILE A 515 -27.64 -2.12 1.48
N GLU A 516 -28.89 -1.94 1.05
CA GLU A 516 -30.07 -2.21 1.87
C GLU A 516 -30.29 -3.73 1.99
N LEU A 517 -30.27 -4.24 3.22
CA LEU A 517 -30.48 -5.67 3.48
C LEU A 517 -31.98 -6.02 3.48
N VAL A 518 -32.30 -7.26 3.11
CA VAL A 518 -33.68 -7.76 3.21
C VAL A 518 -34.08 -7.85 4.68
N ALA A 519 -35.33 -7.53 5.01
CA ALA A 519 -35.83 -7.56 6.38
C ALA A 519 -35.48 -8.87 7.11
N ASN A 520 -34.92 -8.74 8.32
CA ASN A 520 -34.36 -9.79 9.17
C ASN A 520 -32.98 -10.36 8.75
N GLN A 521 -32.28 -9.79 7.77
CA GLN A 521 -30.85 -10.05 7.53
C GLN A 521 -29.98 -9.00 8.25
N THR A 522 -28.93 -9.47 8.94
CA THR A 522 -27.91 -8.63 9.62
C THR A 522 -26.54 -8.67 8.93
N GLU A 523 -26.36 -9.61 8.00
CA GLU A 523 -25.12 -9.89 7.28
C GLU A 523 -25.40 -10.35 5.85
N ARG A 524 -24.36 -10.33 5.01
CA ARG A 524 -24.41 -10.66 3.60
C ARG A 524 -23.17 -11.46 3.19
N VAL A 525 -23.35 -12.74 2.90
CA VAL A 525 -22.27 -13.68 2.52
C VAL A 525 -21.69 -13.36 1.13
N ASN A 526 -22.55 -13.07 0.16
CA ASN A 526 -22.15 -12.85 -1.23
C ASN A 526 -21.89 -11.36 -1.51
N PRO A 527 -20.73 -10.99 -2.09
CA PRO A 527 -20.42 -9.63 -2.50
C PRO A 527 -21.48 -9.04 -3.44
N GLU A 528 -22.06 -7.91 -3.08
CA GLU A 528 -22.93 -7.12 -3.96
C GLU A 528 -22.27 -5.77 -4.27
N GLN A 529 -22.52 -5.23 -5.46
CA GLN A 529 -21.95 -3.95 -5.88
C GLN A 529 -22.61 -2.80 -5.11
N VAL A 530 -21.80 -1.93 -4.51
CA VAL A 530 -22.28 -0.70 -3.86
C VAL A 530 -22.57 0.35 -4.94
N ASP A 531 -23.68 1.08 -4.81
CA ASP A 531 -24.12 2.12 -5.75
C ASP A 531 -23.31 3.43 -5.54
N ILE A 532 -22.04 3.41 -5.96
CA ILE A 532 -21.12 4.56 -6.00
C ILE A 532 -20.33 4.50 -7.31
N ASP A 533 -20.32 5.60 -8.07
CA ASP A 533 -19.28 5.83 -9.08
C ASP A 533 -18.02 6.37 -8.39
N LEU A 534 -16.94 5.60 -8.45
CA LEU A 534 -15.64 5.95 -7.90
C LEU A 534 -14.67 6.52 -8.95
N GLY A 535 -15.07 6.60 -10.22
CA GLY A 535 -14.27 7.12 -11.34
C GLY A 535 -14.01 8.62 -11.27
#